data_AF-A0A7K8SS68-F1
#
_entry.id   AF-A0A7K8SS68-F1
#
_cell.length_a   1.000
_cell.length_b   1.000
_cell.length_c   1.000
_cell.angle_alpha   90.00
_cell.angle_beta   90.00
_cell.angle_gamma   90.00
#
_symmetry.space_group_name_H-M   'P 1'
#
loop_
_entity.id
_entity.type
_entity.pdbx_description
1 polymer ?
#
loop_
_entity_poly.entity_id
_entity_poly.type
_entity_poly.pdbx_seq_one_letter_code
_entity_poly.pdbx_strand_id
1 'polypeptide(L)'
;GGYLQAPGGFGSPAGTQADKKQRIRSQNIVPCTVSQLLAAEQVDETFRICDVEISQVTIMGIIRHAEKAPTNILYKVDDMTAAPMDVRQWVDTDEAGGENVVVPPGTYVKVAGHLRSFQNKKSLVAFKIMPLEDMNEFTTHILEIVNAHMILRKNLMSASRVPQSFSSAGIGDVGGYGGGGSLPVNGLTAHQSQVLNLIKNCPVPEGMSLQELKLQLHNMSMSTIKQAVEFLSSEGHIYSTVDDDHYKSTDAE
;
A
#
# COMPACT_ATOMS: atom_id res chain seq x y z
N GLY A 1 11.96 58.71 -39.31
CA GLY A 1 13.01 58.18 -38.41
C GLY A 1 12.64 56.76 -38.07
N GLY A 2 13.49 55.80 -38.42
CA GLY A 2 13.21 54.36 -38.37
C GLY A 2 13.44 53.69 -37.02
N TYR A 3 12.96 52.44 -36.99
CA TYR A 3 13.14 51.35 -36.02
C TYR A 3 14.56 51.20 -35.43
N LEU A 4 14.66 50.72 -34.19
CA LEU A 4 15.20 49.38 -33.87
C LEU A 4 15.24 49.09 -32.36
N GLN A 5 14.79 47.87 -32.05
CA GLN A 5 14.83 47.16 -30.79
C GLN A 5 16.25 46.60 -30.55
N ALA A 6 16.81 46.77 -29.34
CA ALA A 6 18.08 46.15 -28.96
C ALA A 6 17.84 45.00 -27.95
N PRO A 7 18.60 43.89 -28.05
CA PRO A 7 18.37 42.66 -27.30
C PRO A 7 19.18 42.66 -25.99
N GLY A 8 18.56 42.25 -24.89
CA GLY A 8 19.23 42.14 -23.59
C GLY A 8 18.74 40.91 -22.83
N GLY A 9 19.46 39.80 -23.00
CA GLY A 9 19.22 38.58 -22.25
C GLY A 9 19.58 38.72 -20.78
N PHE A 10 18.77 38.11 -19.92
CA PHE A 10 19.19 37.66 -18.59
C PHE A 10 18.84 36.18 -18.49
N GLY A 11 19.86 35.34 -18.66
CA GLY A 11 19.77 33.91 -18.43
C GLY A 11 19.44 33.66 -16.96
N SER A 12 18.42 32.84 -16.72
CA SER A 12 18.16 32.27 -15.39
C SER A 12 19.29 31.29 -15.07
N PRO A 13 19.88 31.33 -13.84
CA PRO A 13 20.95 30.42 -13.49
C PRO A 13 20.40 28.99 -13.47
N ALA A 14 21.05 28.12 -14.26
CA ALA A 14 20.86 26.69 -14.20
C ALA A 14 21.22 26.20 -12.79
N GLY A 15 20.20 26.00 -11.96
CA GLY A 15 20.30 25.21 -10.75
C GLY A 15 20.56 23.77 -11.15
N THR A 16 21.72 23.26 -10.75
CA THR A 16 22.12 21.86 -10.85
C THR A 16 20.97 20.97 -10.35
N GLN A 17 20.36 20.20 -11.26
CA GLN A 17 19.50 19.08 -10.92
C GLN A 17 20.36 18.06 -10.19
N ALA A 18 20.43 18.20 -8.86
CA ALA A 18 20.67 17.05 -8.01
C ALA A 18 19.47 16.13 -8.23
N ASP A 19 19.73 14.96 -8.81
CA ASP A 19 18.81 13.84 -8.93
C ASP A 19 18.18 13.54 -7.57
N LYS A 20 17.05 14.20 -7.28
CA LYS A 20 16.15 13.75 -6.24
C LYS A 20 15.54 12.47 -6.78
N LYS A 21 16.20 11.34 -6.47
CA LYS A 21 15.59 10.01 -6.51
C LYS A 21 14.16 10.16 -6.05
N GLN A 22 13.24 10.02 -7.01
CA GLN A 22 11.81 10.13 -6.77
C GLN A 22 11.48 9.00 -5.80
N ARG A 23 11.40 9.33 -4.51
CA ARG A 23 11.20 8.37 -3.44
C ARG A 23 9.83 7.75 -3.72
N ILE A 24 9.82 6.52 -4.20
CA ILE A 24 8.59 5.76 -4.48
C ILE A 24 7.85 5.68 -3.15
N ARG A 25 6.88 6.59 -2.97
CA ARG A 25 6.12 6.71 -1.74
C ARG A 25 5.23 5.48 -1.67
N SER A 26 5.43 4.65 -0.66
CA SER A 26 4.58 3.48 -0.41
C SER A 26 3.11 3.93 -0.38
N GLN A 27 2.33 3.47 -1.35
CA GLN A 27 0.93 3.87 -1.53
C GLN A 27 -0.06 3.12 -0.63
N ASN A 28 0.43 2.23 0.23
CA ASN A 28 -0.42 1.38 1.04
C ASN A 28 -1.09 2.18 2.16
N ILE A 29 -2.41 2.05 2.27
CA ILE A 29 -3.19 2.52 3.41
C ILE A 29 -3.13 1.43 4.49
N VAL A 30 -2.52 1.73 5.63
CA VAL A 30 -2.28 0.73 6.68
C VAL A 30 -3.33 0.86 7.79
N PRO A 31 -4.11 -0.20 8.10
CA PRO A 31 -5.02 -0.18 9.23
C PRO A 31 -4.23 -0.15 10.55
N CYS A 32 -4.56 0.79 11.42
CA CYS A 32 -3.83 1.04 12.66
C CYS A 32 -4.79 1.23 13.84
N THR A 33 -4.29 0.99 15.05
CA THR A 33 -4.87 1.50 16.29
C THR A 33 -4.35 2.90 16.60
N VAL A 34 -5.09 3.68 17.41
CA VAL A 34 -4.66 4.98 17.93
C VAL A 34 -3.35 4.84 18.72
N SER A 35 -3.21 3.81 19.55
CA SER A 35 -1.99 3.56 20.33
C SER A 35 -0.76 3.40 19.44
N GLN A 36 -0.87 2.65 18.34
CA GLN A 36 0.21 2.50 17.37
C GLN A 36 0.57 3.83 16.71
N LEU A 37 -0.42 4.63 16.31
CA LEU A 37 -0.17 5.93 15.72
C LEU A 37 0.49 6.90 16.71
N LEU A 38 0.07 6.92 17.97
CA LEU A 38 0.68 7.74 19.02
C LEU A 38 2.11 7.31 19.33
N ALA A 39 2.37 6.00 19.34
CA ALA A 39 3.70 5.42 19.55
C ALA A 39 4.61 5.50 18.32
N ALA A 40 4.10 5.87 17.15
CA ALA A 40 4.89 5.92 15.93
C ALA A 40 6.11 6.84 16.09
N GLU A 41 7.27 6.39 15.64
CA GLU A 41 8.48 7.20 15.61
C GLU A 41 8.50 8.04 14.33
N GLN A 42 8.97 9.28 14.44
CA GLN A 42 9.15 10.16 13.31
C GLN A 42 10.64 10.35 13.05
N VAL A 43 11.10 9.97 11.87
CA VAL A 43 12.46 10.24 11.38
C VAL A 43 12.32 11.03 10.09
N ASP A 44 12.79 12.28 10.11
CA ASP A 44 12.53 13.28 9.08
C ASP A 44 11.01 13.45 8.83
N GLU A 45 10.57 13.21 7.59
CA GLU A 45 9.18 13.31 7.14
C GLU A 45 8.44 11.97 7.15
N THR A 46 9.08 10.91 7.65
CA THR A 46 8.56 9.53 7.62
C THR A 46 8.14 9.08 9.02
N PHE A 47 6.95 8.49 9.12
CA PHE A 47 6.50 7.82 10.34
C PHE A 47 6.73 6.31 10.26
N ARG A 48 7.12 5.71 11.38
CA ARG A 48 7.26 4.26 11.51
C ARG A 48 6.60 3.72 12.76
N ILE A 49 5.94 2.58 12.63
CA ILE A 49 5.49 1.77 13.75
C ILE A 49 6.40 0.55 13.78
N CYS A 50 7.30 0.49 14.77
CA CYS A 50 8.48 -0.38 14.72
C CYS A 50 9.26 -0.11 13.42
N ASP A 51 9.39 -1.11 12.55
CA ASP A 51 10.11 -0.97 11.28
C ASP A 51 9.18 -0.74 10.07
N VAL A 52 7.87 -0.63 10.29
CA VAL A 52 6.88 -0.45 9.22
C VAL A 52 6.66 1.03 8.96
N GLU A 53 7.06 1.51 7.78
CA GLU A 53 6.77 2.86 7.31
C GLU A 53 5.27 3.05 7.04
N ILE A 54 4.70 4.12 7.60
CA ILE A 54 3.30 4.48 7.42
C ILE A 54 3.17 5.93 6.93
N SER A 55 2.20 6.15 6.04
CA SER A 55 1.89 7.48 5.50
C SER A 55 0.38 7.70 5.45
N GLN A 56 -0.35 6.77 4.84
CA GLN A 56 -1.81 6.75 4.87
C GLN A 56 -2.25 5.64 5.80
N VAL A 57 -3.26 5.92 6.63
CA VAL A 57 -3.76 4.96 7.61
C VAL A 57 -5.27 4.97 7.65
N THR A 58 -5.83 3.86 8.11
CA THR A 58 -7.21 3.80 8.57
C THR A 58 -7.26 3.51 10.06
N ILE A 59 -8.18 4.18 10.77
CA ILE A 59 -8.57 3.84 12.13
C ILE A 59 -10.08 3.67 12.19
N MET A 60 -10.58 2.87 13.13
CA MET A 60 -12.00 2.87 13.49
C MET A 60 -12.17 3.12 14.98
N GLY A 61 -13.10 3.99 15.35
CA GLY A 61 -13.36 4.35 16.74
C GLY A 61 -14.62 5.17 16.91
N ILE A 62 -14.99 5.44 18.17
CA ILE A 62 -16.14 6.24 18.52
C ILE A 62 -15.76 7.73 18.62
N ILE A 63 -16.59 8.61 18.07
CA ILE A 63 -16.42 10.06 18.24
C ILE A 63 -16.80 10.43 19.67
N ARG A 64 -15.83 10.98 20.42
CA ARG A 64 -16.04 11.50 21.77
C ARG A 64 -16.40 12.98 21.77
N HIS A 65 -15.91 13.73 20.79
CA HIS A 65 -16.12 15.16 20.67
C HIS A 65 -16.00 15.58 19.20
N ALA A 66 -16.75 16.60 18.80
CA ALA A 66 -16.68 17.21 17.48
C ALA A 66 -16.79 18.73 17.61
N GLU A 67 -15.88 19.47 16.99
CA GLU A 67 -15.85 20.93 16.97
C GLU A 67 -15.77 21.42 15.53
N LYS A 68 -16.81 22.12 15.06
CA LYS A 68 -16.84 22.70 13.71
C LYS A 68 -16.30 24.12 13.74
N ALA A 69 -15.29 24.37 12.92
CA ALA A 69 -14.76 25.69 12.62
C ALA A 69 -15.05 26.03 11.14
N PRO A 70 -14.83 27.29 10.70
CA PRO A 70 -15.15 27.71 9.34
C PRO A 70 -14.46 26.88 8.24
N THR A 71 -13.22 26.45 8.48
CA THR A 71 -12.39 25.76 7.48
C THR A 71 -12.26 24.26 7.72
N ASN A 72 -12.67 23.75 8.88
CA ASN A 72 -12.42 22.36 9.27
C ASN A 72 -13.35 21.90 10.40
N ILE A 73 -13.48 20.59 10.54
CA ILE A 73 -14.09 19.94 11.68
C ILE A 73 -12.99 19.18 12.43
N LEU A 74 -12.92 19.36 13.75
CA LEU A 74 -11.98 18.66 14.63
C LEU A 74 -12.74 17.64 15.47
N TYR A 75 -12.44 16.37 15.26
CA TYR A 75 -12.99 15.25 16.02
C TYR A 75 -11.97 14.73 17.05
N LYS A 76 -12.48 14.16 18.14
CA LYS A 76 -11.71 13.27 19.02
C LYS A 76 -12.22 11.85 18.85
N VAL A 77 -11.40 10.98 18.27
CA VAL A 77 -11.77 9.59 17.96
C VAL A 77 -11.08 8.64 18.94
N ASP A 78 -11.85 7.74 19.53
CA ASP A 78 -11.41 6.81 20.56
C ASP A 78 -11.64 5.35 20.11
N ASP A 79 -10.58 4.56 20.07
CA ASP A 79 -10.62 3.12 19.75
C ASP A 79 -10.33 2.23 20.97
N MET A 80 -10.26 2.82 22.17
CA MET A 80 -9.93 2.18 23.45
C MET A 80 -8.47 1.75 23.63
N THR A 81 -7.58 2.03 22.67
CA THR A 81 -6.17 1.60 22.77
C THR A 81 -5.26 2.64 23.43
N ALA A 82 -5.67 3.92 23.42
CA ALA A 82 -4.99 5.03 24.08
C ALA A 82 -5.97 6.21 24.30
N ALA A 83 -5.45 7.37 24.73
CA ALA A 83 -6.27 8.58 24.79
C ALA A 83 -6.82 8.95 23.40
N PRO A 84 -8.03 9.55 23.31
CA PRO A 84 -8.65 9.89 22.03
C PRO A 84 -7.75 10.76 21.15
N MET A 85 -7.65 10.41 19.87
CA MET A 85 -6.83 11.11 18.89
C MET A 85 -7.57 12.27 18.25
N ASP A 86 -6.87 13.38 18.06
CA ASP A 86 -7.36 14.51 17.27
C ASP A 86 -7.36 14.14 15.77
N VAL A 87 -8.54 14.25 15.15
CA VAL A 87 -8.78 13.98 13.73
C VAL A 87 -9.37 15.23 13.07
N ARG A 88 -8.66 15.81 12.11
CA ARG A 88 -9.08 17.01 11.38
C ARG A 88 -9.61 16.66 9.99
N GLN A 89 -10.82 17.07 9.67
CA GLN A 89 -11.39 17.05 8.33
C GLN A 89 -11.48 18.48 7.80
N TRP A 90 -10.96 18.75 6.60
CA TRP A 90 -11.14 20.06 5.96
C TRP A 90 -12.55 20.17 5.40
N VAL A 91 -13.13 21.38 5.49
CA VAL A 91 -14.44 21.70 4.96
C VAL A 91 -14.23 22.29 3.57
N ASP A 92 -14.71 21.63 2.53
CA ASP A 92 -14.69 22.18 1.18
C ASP A 92 -15.73 23.30 1.08
N THR A 93 -15.29 24.51 0.75
CA THR A 93 -16.14 25.71 0.62
C THR A 93 -16.71 25.89 -0.78
N ASP A 94 -16.23 25.13 -1.76
CA ASP A 94 -16.47 25.39 -3.19
C ASP A 94 -17.50 24.41 -3.81
N GLU A 95 -17.85 23.33 -3.12
CA GLU A 95 -18.90 22.40 -3.58
C GLU A 95 -20.28 22.84 -3.07
N ALA A 96 -21.08 23.43 -3.96
CA ALA A 96 -22.50 23.70 -3.77
C ALA A 96 -23.28 22.36 -3.70
N GLY A 97 -23.22 21.68 -2.55
CA GLY A 97 -23.92 20.41 -2.32
C GLY A 97 -23.25 19.47 -1.32
N GLY A 98 -21.96 19.69 -1.01
CA GLY A 98 -21.29 18.96 0.06
C GLY A 98 -21.70 19.53 1.42
N GLU A 99 -22.83 19.08 1.98
CA GLU A 99 -23.08 19.36 3.39
C GLU A 99 -21.94 18.74 4.20
N ASN A 100 -21.04 19.58 4.69
CA ASN A 100 -20.03 19.21 5.70
C ASN A 100 -20.76 18.96 7.04
N VAL A 101 -21.57 17.90 7.05
CA VAL A 101 -22.37 17.43 8.18
C VAL A 101 -21.40 16.93 9.23
N VAL A 102 -21.52 17.47 10.43
CA VAL A 102 -20.74 17.01 11.57
C VAL A 102 -21.29 15.66 11.98
N VAL A 103 -20.45 14.63 11.96
CA VAL A 103 -20.84 13.33 12.51
C VAL A 103 -20.95 13.46 14.04
N PRO A 104 -22.10 13.12 14.65
CA PRO A 104 -22.32 13.40 16.06
C PRO A 104 -21.44 12.54 16.98
N PRO A 105 -21.09 13.04 18.18
CA PRO A 105 -20.50 12.21 19.23
C PRO A 105 -21.37 10.99 19.56
N GLY A 106 -20.72 9.87 19.89
CA GLY A 106 -21.37 8.57 20.10
C GLY A 106 -21.40 7.68 18.86
N THR A 107 -21.07 8.20 17.68
CA THR A 107 -21.04 7.44 16.43
C THR A 107 -19.70 6.76 16.23
N TYR A 108 -19.71 5.47 15.88
CA TYR A 108 -18.53 4.76 15.38
C TYR A 108 -18.24 5.18 13.95
N VAL A 109 -16.97 5.48 13.66
CA VAL A 109 -16.53 5.92 12.34
C VAL A 109 -15.29 5.18 11.87
N LYS A 110 -15.20 4.96 10.56
CA LYS A 110 -13.97 4.63 9.84
C LYS A 110 -13.35 5.93 9.34
N VAL A 111 -12.12 6.19 9.74
CA VAL A 111 -11.36 7.37 9.34
C VAL A 111 -10.23 6.90 8.43
N ALA A 112 -10.11 7.49 7.24
CA ALA A 112 -8.95 7.36 6.39
C ALA A 112 -8.24 8.72 6.28
N GLY A 113 -6.94 8.73 6.54
CA GLY A 113 -6.20 9.97 6.66
C GLY A 113 -4.69 9.84 6.64
N HIS A 114 -4.04 10.99 6.73
CA HIS A 114 -2.59 11.11 6.87
C HIS A 114 -2.20 11.38 8.32
N LEU A 115 -1.22 10.63 8.81
CA LEU A 115 -0.58 10.95 10.08
C LEU A 115 0.24 12.24 9.94
N ARG A 116 0.07 13.12 10.92
CA ARG A 116 0.80 14.38 11.07
C ARG A 116 1.30 14.50 12.49
N SER A 117 2.40 15.23 12.64
CA SER A 117 2.98 15.59 13.93
C SER A 117 3.32 17.06 13.89
N PHE A 118 2.87 17.80 14.91
CA PHE A 118 3.23 19.20 15.10
C PHE A 118 3.59 19.40 16.56
N GLN A 119 4.79 19.93 16.83
CA GLN A 119 5.31 20.09 18.20
C GLN A 119 5.19 18.80 19.03
N ASN A 120 5.54 17.66 18.41
CA ASN A 120 5.46 16.31 19.00
C ASN A 120 4.04 15.85 19.39
N LYS A 121 2.99 16.57 18.97
CA LYS A 121 1.60 16.14 19.09
C LYS A 121 1.15 15.51 17.77
N LYS A 122 0.78 14.23 17.82
CA LYS A 122 0.31 13.49 16.66
C LYS A 122 -1.21 13.63 16.46
N SER A 123 -1.62 13.75 15.21
CA SER A 123 -3.02 13.89 14.79
C SER A 123 -3.23 13.29 13.40
N LEU A 124 -4.46 12.95 13.06
CA LEU A 124 -4.82 12.57 11.69
C LEU A 124 -5.43 13.74 10.94
N VAL A 125 -5.02 13.93 9.69
CA VAL A 125 -5.75 14.74 8.71
C VAL A 125 -6.55 13.79 7.84
N ALA A 126 -7.86 13.75 8.07
CA ALA A 126 -8.78 12.87 7.38
C ALA A 126 -9.16 13.44 6.02
N PHE A 127 -9.07 12.59 4.99
CA PHE A 127 -9.70 12.85 3.70
C PHE A 127 -11.03 12.08 3.56
N LYS A 128 -11.30 11.12 4.46
CA LYS A 128 -12.59 10.42 4.52
C LYS A 128 -12.95 10.06 5.96
N ILE A 129 -14.19 10.35 6.36
CA ILE A 129 -14.79 9.91 7.62
C ILE A 129 -16.14 9.30 7.27
N MET A 130 -16.36 8.03 7.62
CA MET A 130 -17.59 7.31 7.33
C MET A 130 -18.17 6.77 8.64
N PRO A 131 -19.40 7.13 9.02
CA PRO A 131 -20.16 6.40 10.03
C PRO A 131 -20.22 4.91 9.68
N LEU A 132 -20.03 4.05 10.67
CA LEU A 132 -20.23 2.61 10.49
C LEU A 132 -21.74 2.31 10.50
N GLU A 133 -22.18 1.56 9.50
CA GLU A 133 -23.54 1.01 9.44
C GLU A 133 -23.59 -0.42 9.99
N ASP A 134 -22.49 -1.18 9.84
CA ASP A 134 -22.32 -2.53 10.38
C ASP A 134 -21.11 -2.60 11.32
N MET A 135 -21.34 -3.04 12.57
CA MET A 135 -20.29 -3.22 13.57
C MET A 135 -19.36 -4.43 13.28
N ASN A 136 -19.72 -5.31 12.34
CA ASN A 136 -18.80 -6.32 11.85
C ASN A 136 -17.59 -5.69 11.13
N GLU A 137 -17.73 -4.49 10.57
CA GLU A 137 -16.60 -3.74 10.01
C GLU A 137 -15.56 -3.41 11.08
N PHE A 138 -16.01 -3.04 12.29
CA PHE A 138 -15.11 -2.77 13.43
C PHE A 138 -14.34 -4.03 13.84
N THR A 139 -15.02 -5.17 13.92
CA THR A 139 -14.39 -6.47 14.23
C THR A 139 -13.39 -6.84 13.14
N THR A 140 -13.77 -6.67 11.87
CA THR A 140 -12.89 -6.94 10.72
C THR A 140 -11.66 -6.04 10.78
N HIS A 141 -11.81 -4.77 11.11
CA HIS A 141 -10.71 -3.82 11.23
C HIS A 141 -9.69 -4.24 12.29
N ILE A 142 -10.12 -4.77 13.43
CA ILE A 142 -9.22 -5.31 14.45
C ILE A 142 -8.36 -6.45 13.87
N LEU A 143 -8.96 -7.35 13.09
CA LEU A 143 -8.24 -8.44 12.44
C LEU A 143 -7.31 -7.94 11.33
N GLU A 144 -7.75 -6.95 10.55
CA GLU A 144 -6.97 -6.30 9.51
C GLU A 144 -5.70 -5.66 10.06
N ILE A 145 -5.79 -4.95 11.20
CA ILE A 145 -4.63 -4.33 11.87
C ILE A 145 -3.57 -5.40 12.17
N VAL A 146 -3.97 -6.48 12.83
CA VAL A 146 -3.04 -7.56 13.23
C VAL A 146 -2.41 -8.20 12.00
N ASN A 147 -3.23 -8.54 10.99
CA ASN A 147 -2.77 -9.20 9.78
C ASN A 147 -1.83 -8.30 8.95
N ALA A 148 -2.20 -7.04 8.72
CA ALA A 148 -1.42 -6.10 7.94
C ALA A 148 -0.04 -5.86 8.57
N HIS A 149 0.01 -5.59 9.88
CA HIS A 149 1.28 -5.38 10.57
C HIS A 149 2.14 -6.64 10.63
N MET A 150 1.54 -7.83 10.73
CA MET A 150 2.27 -9.10 10.67
C MET A 150 2.92 -9.33 9.29
N ILE A 151 2.16 -9.12 8.21
CA ILE A 151 2.64 -9.29 6.84
C ILE A 151 3.72 -8.26 6.50
N LEU A 152 3.48 -6.98 6.79
CA LEU A 152 4.43 -5.90 6.50
C LEU A 152 5.77 -6.13 7.22
N ARG A 153 5.72 -6.56 8.49
CA ARG A 153 6.93 -6.90 9.25
C ARG A 153 7.65 -8.11 8.66
N LYS A 154 6.93 -9.17 8.28
CA LYS A 154 7.53 -10.36 7.65
C LYS A 154 8.23 -10.01 6.33
N ASN A 155 7.61 -9.18 5.51
CA ASN A 155 8.17 -8.75 4.22
C ASN A 155 9.48 -7.97 4.39
N LEU A 156 9.56 -7.12 5.42
CA LEU A 156 10.79 -6.40 5.73
C LEU A 156 11.92 -7.35 6.21
N MET A 157 11.58 -8.36 6.99
CA MET A 157 12.53 -9.39 7.43
C MET A 157 13.03 -10.26 6.27
N SER A 158 12.20 -10.53 5.26
CA SER A 158 12.65 -11.23 4.04
C SER A 158 13.51 -10.35 3.13
N ALA A 159 13.20 -9.05 3.01
CA ALA A 159 14.00 -8.12 2.21
C ALA A 159 15.39 -7.84 2.81
N SER A 160 15.53 -7.97 4.13
CA SER A 160 16.80 -7.79 4.84
C SER A 160 17.74 -9.01 4.76
N ARG A 161 17.28 -10.13 4.19
CA ARG A 161 18.14 -11.28 3.89
C ARG A 161 18.84 -11.04 2.56
N VAL A 162 19.98 -10.36 2.62
CA VAL A 162 20.98 -10.40 1.54
C VAL A 162 21.23 -11.88 1.23
N PRO A 163 21.18 -12.35 -0.04
CA PRO A 163 21.53 -13.72 -0.36
C PRO A 163 23.02 -13.89 -0.07
N GLN A 164 23.34 -14.42 1.12
CA GLN A 164 24.64 -15.04 1.29
C GLN A 164 24.67 -16.24 0.35
N SER A 165 25.64 -16.23 -0.55
CA SER A 165 25.93 -17.38 -1.41
C SER A 165 26.30 -18.56 -0.53
N PHE A 166 25.34 -19.42 -0.22
CA PHE A 166 25.63 -20.71 0.36
C PHE A 166 26.02 -21.64 -0.78
N SER A 167 27.30 -22.03 -0.75
CA SER A 167 27.87 -23.07 -1.59
C SER A 167 27.06 -24.36 -1.43
N SER A 168 26.67 -24.93 -2.56
CA SER A 168 26.01 -26.22 -2.70
C SER A 168 26.69 -27.34 -1.88
N ALA A 169 25.90 -28.05 -1.07
CA ALA A 169 26.08 -29.46 -0.75
C ALA A 169 24.71 -30.03 -0.31
N GLY A 170 24.35 -31.18 -0.87
CA GLY A 170 22.97 -31.70 -0.92
C GLY A 170 22.46 -32.48 0.30
N ILE A 171 21.49 -33.37 -0.01
CA ILE A 171 20.63 -34.18 0.88
C ILE A 171 19.34 -33.41 1.22
N GLY A 172 18.12 -33.92 1.09
CA GLY A 172 17.58 -35.25 0.83
C GLY A 172 16.10 -35.18 1.23
N ASP A 173 15.27 -35.94 0.52
CA ASP A 173 13.80 -36.02 0.55
C ASP A 173 13.15 -36.17 1.96
N VAL A 174 11.90 -35.69 2.10
CA VAL A 174 10.71 -36.40 2.64
C VAL A 174 9.55 -35.42 2.86
N GLY A 175 8.40 -35.78 2.29
CA GLY A 175 7.20 -34.96 2.17
C GLY A 175 6.28 -34.83 3.39
N GLY A 176 5.19 -34.09 3.15
CA GLY A 176 4.08 -33.90 4.08
C GLY A 176 2.89 -33.24 3.39
N TYR A 177 1.94 -34.04 2.93
CA TYR A 177 0.62 -33.63 2.47
C TYR A 177 -0.25 -33.20 3.67
N GLY A 178 -1.00 -32.10 3.53
CA GLY A 178 -2.04 -31.72 4.48
C GLY A 178 -2.68 -30.38 4.13
N GLY A 179 -3.86 -30.43 3.50
CA GLY A 179 -4.56 -29.29 2.93
C GLY A 179 -5.08 -28.25 3.92
N GLY A 180 -5.13 -27.01 3.43
CA GLY A 180 -5.79 -25.86 4.03
C GLY A 180 -5.58 -24.68 3.08
N GLY A 181 -6.68 -24.14 2.53
CA GLY A 181 -6.67 -23.15 1.45
C GLY A 181 -5.66 -22.03 1.68
N SER A 182 -4.57 -22.08 0.90
CA SER A 182 -3.56 -21.03 0.88
C SER A 182 -4.17 -19.82 0.18
N LEU A 183 -4.46 -18.78 0.95
CA LEU A 183 -4.49 -17.40 0.48
C LEU A 183 -3.06 -16.87 0.54
N PRO A 184 -2.40 -16.60 -0.59
CA PRO A 184 -1.17 -15.82 -0.58
C PRO A 184 -1.39 -14.34 -0.86
N VAL A 185 -0.44 -13.61 -0.28
CA VAL A 185 0.24 -12.41 -0.78
C VAL A 185 -0.42 -11.78 -2.02
N ASN A 186 -0.94 -10.56 -1.84
CA ASN A 186 -1.52 -9.68 -2.86
C ASN A 186 -2.87 -10.10 -3.48
N GLY A 187 -3.63 -11.00 -2.84
CA GLY A 187 -4.95 -11.41 -3.36
C GLY A 187 -4.89 -12.42 -4.51
N LEU A 188 -3.70 -12.91 -4.83
CA LEU A 188 -3.46 -13.99 -5.79
C LEU A 188 -3.41 -15.33 -5.06
N THR A 189 -3.95 -16.40 -5.64
CA THR A 189 -3.76 -17.78 -5.15
C THR A 189 -2.30 -18.23 -5.21
N ALA A 190 -1.94 -19.31 -4.51
CA ALA A 190 -0.54 -19.79 -4.45
C ALA A 190 0.01 -20.13 -5.84
N HIS A 191 -0.84 -20.71 -6.67
CA HIS A 191 -0.49 -21.06 -8.04
C HIS A 191 -0.33 -19.81 -8.92
N GLN A 192 -1.23 -18.82 -8.80
CA GLN A 192 -1.09 -17.54 -9.52
C GLN A 192 0.17 -16.78 -9.10
N SER A 193 0.48 -16.74 -7.81
CA SER A 193 1.70 -16.11 -7.30
C SER A 193 2.96 -16.79 -7.84
N GLN A 194 2.97 -18.13 -7.90
CA GLN A 194 4.09 -18.88 -8.47
C GLN A 194 4.29 -18.60 -9.96
N VAL A 195 3.21 -18.60 -10.74
CA VAL A 195 3.27 -18.28 -12.18
C VAL A 195 3.74 -16.85 -12.42
N LEU A 196 3.17 -15.87 -11.72
CA LEU A 196 3.53 -14.46 -11.86
C LEU A 196 5.01 -14.21 -11.53
N ASN A 197 5.53 -14.82 -10.47
CA ASN A 197 6.94 -14.67 -10.08
C ASN A 197 7.90 -15.23 -11.12
N LEU A 198 7.56 -16.33 -11.80
CA LEU A 198 8.39 -16.85 -12.88
C LEU A 198 8.41 -15.92 -14.09
N ILE A 199 7.24 -15.40 -14.49
CA ILE A 199 7.12 -14.46 -15.60
C ILE A 199 7.89 -13.16 -15.32
N LYS A 200 7.76 -12.61 -14.10
CA LYS A 200 8.48 -11.39 -13.67
C LYS A 200 9.99 -11.52 -13.71
N ASN A 201 10.52 -12.70 -13.37
CA ASN A 201 11.95 -12.95 -13.33
C ASN A 201 12.50 -13.51 -14.65
N CYS A 202 11.69 -13.54 -15.73
CA CYS A 202 12.16 -13.99 -17.03
C CYS A 202 13.09 -12.92 -17.65
N PRO A 203 14.38 -13.22 -17.88
CA PRO A 203 15.31 -12.26 -18.47
C PRO A 203 15.16 -12.15 -19.99
N VAL A 204 14.38 -13.04 -20.62
CA VAL A 204 14.24 -13.10 -22.08
C VAL A 204 13.29 -11.99 -22.53
N PRO A 205 13.65 -11.18 -23.55
CA PRO A 205 12.80 -10.11 -24.06
C PRO A 205 11.43 -10.59 -24.54
N GLU A 206 11.40 -11.79 -25.13
CA GLU A 206 10.20 -12.46 -25.65
C GLU A 206 9.27 -12.94 -24.53
N GLY A 207 9.70 -12.92 -23.26
CA GLY A 207 8.90 -13.39 -22.13
C GLY A 207 9.06 -14.89 -21.88
N MET A 208 8.13 -15.47 -21.13
CA MET A 208 8.14 -16.89 -20.78
C MET A 208 6.96 -17.62 -21.42
N SER A 209 7.22 -18.77 -22.03
CA SER A 209 6.20 -19.61 -22.66
C SER A 209 5.43 -20.47 -21.66
N LEU A 210 4.22 -20.89 -22.04
CA LEU A 210 3.43 -21.88 -21.28
C LEU A 210 4.17 -23.21 -21.06
N GLN A 211 4.99 -23.64 -22.03
CA GLN A 211 5.76 -24.87 -21.97
C GLN A 211 6.90 -24.74 -20.96
N GLU A 212 7.59 -23.59 -20.93
CA GLU A 212 8.63 -23.30 -19.93
C GLU A 212 8.05 -23.18 -18.52
N LEU A 213 6.90 -22.53 -18.37
CA LEU A 213 6.15 -22.53 -17.11
C LEU A 213 5.85 -23.95 -16.64
N LYS A 214 5.44 -24.85 -17.56
CA LYS A 214 5.17 -26.25 -17.22
C LYS A 214 6.42 -27.02 -16.82
N LEU A 215 7.56 -26.74 -17.45
CA LEU A 215 8.85 -27.35 -17.10
C LEU A 215 9.32 -26.92 -15.71
N GLN A 216 9.16 -25.65 -15.36
CA GLN A 216 9.57 -25.15 -14.04
C GLN A 216 8.57 -25.52 -12.93
N LEU A 217 7.27 -25.48 -13.23
CA LEU A 217 6.19 -25.84 -12.31
C LEU A 217 5.76 -27.30 -12.51
N HIS A 218 6.70 -28.23 -12.32
CA HIS A 218 6.47 -29.66 -12.51
C HIS A 218 5.30 -30.20 -11.67
N ASN A 219 5.11 -29.67 -10.46
CA ASN A 219 4.03 -30.02 -9.52
C ASN A 219 2.66 -29.38 -9.85
N MET A 220 2.57 -28.55 -10.90
CA MET A 220 1.34 -27.88 -11.31
C MET A 220 0.82 -28.49 -12.62
N SER A 221 -0.48 -28.76 -12.68
CA SER A 221 -1.10 -29.26 -13.92
C SER A 221 -1.12 -28.17 -15.01
N MET A 222 -1.09 -28.58 -16.27
CA MET A 222 -1.13 -27.62 -17.38
C MET A 222 -2.42 -26.78 -17.38
N SER A 223 -3.55 -27.37 -16.97
CA SER A 223 -4.82 -26.64 -16.84
C SER A 223 -4.75 -25.57 -15.76
N THR A 224 -4.14 -25.87 -14.61
CA THR A 224 -3.94 -24.89 -13.53
C THR A 224 -3.02 -23.74 -13.96
N ILE A 225 -1.96 -24.02 -14.72
CA ILE A 225 -1.07 -22.98 -15.27
C ILE A 225 -1.86 -22.08 -16.22
N LYS A 226 -2.62 -22.65 -17.16
CA LYS A 226 -3.43 -21.87 -18.10
C LYS A 226 -4.46 -20.99 -17.40
N GLN A 227 -5.16 -21.52 -16.40
CA GLN A 227 -6.12 -20.75 -15.59
C GLN A 227 -5.45 -19.59 -14.83
N ALA A 228 -4.24 -19.83 -14.29
CA ALA A 228 -3.49 -18.79 -13.61
C ALA A 228 -3.05 -17.68 -14.58
N VAL A 229 -2.55 -18.04 -15.76
CA VAL A 229 -2.14 -17.10 -16.82
C VAL A 229 -3.34 -16.27 -17.31
N GLU A 230 -4.47 -16.91 -17.58
CA GLU A 230 -5.71 -16.23 -18.01
C GLU A 230 -6.16 -15.19 -16.97
N PHE A 231 -6.20 -15.58 -15.69
CA PHE A 231 -6.53 -14.66 -14.60
C PHE A 231 -5.54 -13.49 -14.53
N LEU A 232 -4.24 -13.77 -14.51
CA LEU A 232 -3.20 -12.73 -14.39
C LEU A 232 -3.22 -11.76 -15.57
N SER A 233 -3.55 -12.24 -16.77
CA SER A 233 -3.73 -11.41 -17.95
C SER A 233 -4.97 -10.53 -17.81
N SER A 234 -6.11 -11.09 -17.37
CA SER A 234 -7.36 -10.35 -17.18
C SER A 234 -7.27 -9.25 -16.11
N GLU A 235 -6.50 -9.48 -15.04
CA GLU A 235 -6.24 -8.52 -13.97
C GLU A 235 -5.11 -7.52 -14.32
N GLY A 236 -4.50 -7.63 -15.51
CA GLY A 236 -3.48 -6.71 -16.00
C GLY A 236 -2.08 -6.90 -15.39
N HIS A 237 -1.81 -8.02 -14.73
CA HIS A 237 -0.48 -8.33 -14.18
C HIS A 237 0.55 -8.76 -15.23
N ILE A 238 0.07 -9.37 -16.32
CA ILE A 238 0.89 -9.86 -17.44
C ILE A 238 0.22 -9.54 -18.77
N TYR A 239 0.98 -9.56 -19.86
CA TYR A 239 0.50 -9.41 -21.24
C TYR A 239 1.23 -10.39 -22.18
N SER A 240 0.59 -10.76 -23.29
CA SER A 240 1.21 -11.60 -24.33
C SER A 240 2.17 -10.78 -25.21
N THR A 241 3.25 -11.41 -25.68
CA THR A 241 4.34 -10.74 -26.38
C THR A 241 4.39 -11.08 -27.86
N VAL A 242 5.15 -12.12 -28.23
CA VAL A 242 5.48 -12.49 -29.61
C VAL A 242 4.44 -13.43 -30.23
N ASP A 243 3.73 -14.18 -29.39
CA ASP A 243 2.62 -15.05 -29.75
C ASP A 243 1.65 -15.21 -28.57
N ASP A 244 0.62 -16.07 -28.74
CA ASP A 244 -0.42 -16.31 -27.74
C ASP A 244 0.06 -17.16 -26.53
N ASP A 245 1.26 -17.73 -26.60
CA ASP A 245 1.81 -18.63 -25.59
C ASP A 245 2.97 -18.02 -24.77
N HIS A 246 3.46 -16.82 -25.13
CA HIS A 246 4.53 -16.10 -24.43
C HIS A 246 4.04 -14.89 -23.65
N TYR A 247 4.48 -14.75 -22.40
CA TYR A 247 3.98 -13.75 -21.46
C TYR A 247 5.11 -12.94 -20.80
N LYS A 248 4.89 -11.64 -20.61
CA LYS A 248 5.71 -10.73 -19.78
C LYS A 248 4.88 -10.03 -18.71
N SER A 249 5.52 -9.55 -17.65
CA SER A 249 4.84 -8.80 -16.60
C SER A 249 4.66 -7.33 -16.95
N THR A 250 3.54 -6.74 -16.53
CA THR A 250 3.20 -5.33 -16.73
C THR A 250 3.93 -4.38 -15.77
N ASP A 251 4.59 -4.91 -14.73
CA ASP A 251 5.44 -4.09 -13.86
C ASP A 251 6.62 -3.56 -14.69
N ALA A 252 6.73 -2.24 -14.81
CA ALA A 252 7.80 -1.59 -15.56
C ALA A 252 9.19 -1.95 -14.98
N GLU A 253 10.10 -2.40 -15.85
CA GLU A 253 11.53 -2.61 -15.54
C GLU A 253 12.20 -1.35 -14.96
#